data_AF-A0A1I8Q6U2-F1
#
_entry.id   AF-A0A1I8Q6U2-F1
#
_cell.length_a   1.000
_cell.length_b   1.000
_cell.length_c   1.000
_cell.angle_alpha   90.00
_cell.angle_beta   90.00
_cell.angle_gamma   90.00
#
_symmetry.space_group_name_H-M   'P 1'
#
loop_
_entity.id
_entity.type
_entity.pdbx_description
1 polymer ?
#
loop_
_entity_poly.entity_id
_entity_poly.type
_entity_poly.pdbx_seq_one_letter_code
_entity_poly.pdbx_strand_id
1 'polypeptide(L)'
;MWNKLLIWMALSALINIKISLGLPQASEGSANDVFNAESVKETKRFTLAKFAYENLRRSLWPKEIYPKMAEYISGLQEWCERDESWLIFPKYPQLQESLDNCRILLKGLMASPENCPKQLALQSNHDNIRSIFQDIAEENVKNEWTSKYMAFVLDIRPILVKSAQEFYEQLADKVKSYIANLKEEEAAEGADILAWNEKFTSDIDNVRKEVLVIEFMGLFPDERSVLENKCKVQYKNVL
;
A
#
# COMPACT_ATOMS: atom_id res chain seq x y z
N MET A 1 -0.02 -31.13 -11.31
CA MET A 1 -0.26 -29.82 -11.97
C MET A 1 -0.15 -28.62 -11.00
N TRP A 2 -0.04 -28.84 -9.68
CA TRP A 2 0.12 -27.80 -8.66
C TRP A 2 1.54 -27.21 -8.52
N ASN A 3 2.58 -27.97 -8.90
CA ASN A 3 3.96 -27.47 -8.87
C ASN A 3 4.22 -26.29 -9.81
N LYS A 4 3.48 -26.14 -10.92
CA LYS A 4 3.71 -25.03 -11.86
C LYS A 4 3.14 -23.69 -11.37
N LEU A 5 2.10 -23.72 -10.52
CA LEU A 5 1.50 -22.51 -9.95
C LEU A 5 2.36 -21.95 -8.79
N LEU A 6 2.94 -22.83 -7.97
CA LEU A 6 3.93 -22.46 -6.96
C LEU A 6 5.23 -21.95 -7.60
N ILE A 7 5.65 -22.53 -8.73
CA ILE A 7 6.80 -22.03 -9.51
C ILE A 7 6.50 -20.65 -10.12
N TRP A 8 5.27 -20.35 -10.53
CA TRP A 8 4.89 -19.01 -11.03
C TRP A 8 4.82 -17.96 -9.91
N MET A 9 4.39 -18.33 -8.69
CA MET A 9 4.48 -17.46 -7.52
C MET A 9 5.93 -17.31 -7.00
N ALA A 10 6.80 -18.29 -7.26
CA ALA A 10 8.22 -18.22 -6.94
C ALA A 10 9.03 -17.43 -7.99
N LEU A 11 8.56 -17.32 -9.24
CA LEU A 11 9.27 -16.58 -10.30
C LEU A 11 9.04 -15.06 -10.26
N SER A 12 8.04 -14.56 -9.53
CA SER A 12 7.96 -13.13 -9.20
C SER A 12 8.99 -12.72 -8.14
N ALA A 13 9.65 -13.68 -7.47
CA ALA A 13 10.61 -13.43 -6.38
C ALA A 13 11.97 -12.87 -6.75
N LEU A 14 12.19 -12.40 -7.99
CA LEU A 14 13.51 -11.90 -8.38
C LEU A 14 13.75 -10.41 -8.10
N ILE A 15 12.72 -9.57 -7.88
CA ILE A 15 12.78 -8.31 -7.11
C ILE A 15 11.36 -8.03 -6.57
N ASN A 16 10.90 -8.74 -5.54
CA ASN A 16 9.60 -8.43 -4.92
C ASN A 16 9.74 -7.28 -3.91
N ILE A 17 9.97 -6.05 -4.36
CA ILE A 17 9.82 -4.90 -3.46
C ILE A 17 8.34 -4.56 -3.42
N LYS A 18 7.69 -4.81 -2.28
CA LYS A 18 6.29 -4.43 -2.07
C LYS A 18 6.22 -3.05 -1.43
N ILE A 19 5.53 -2.13 -2.09
CA ILE A 19 5.19 -0.82 -1.51
C ILE A 19 3.96 -1.01 -0.58
N SER A 20 4.04 -0.51 0.65
CA SER A 20 2.93 -0.54 1.62
C SER A 20 2.89 0.71 2.47
N LEU A 21 1.85 0.87 3.28
CA LEU A 21 1.83 1.90 4.32
C LEU A 21 2.50 1.40 5.60
N GLY A 22 2.95 2.33 6.43
CA GLY A 22 3.54 2.06 7.74
C GLY A 22 3.36 3.20 8.73
N LEU A 23 3.73 2.93 9.98
CA LEU A 23 3.73 3.93 11.05
C LEU A 23 4.70 5.08 10.74
N PRO A 24 4.37 6.31 11.18
CA PRO A 24 5.26 7.45 11.01
C PRO A 24 6.57 7.25 11.78
N GLN A 25 7.65 7.88 11.31
CA GLN A 25 8.90 7.94 12.07
C GLN A 25 8.71 8.79 13.32
N ALA A 26 9.19 8.32 14.47
CA ALA A 26 9.37 9.18 15.64
C ALA A 26 10.41 10.23 15.27
N SER A 27 9.98 11.47 15.06
CA SER A 27 10.90 12.59 14.92
C SER A 27 11.51 12.86 16.29
N GLU A 28 12.79 12.58 16.46
CA GLU A 28 13.59 13.18 17.54
C GLU A 28 13.73 14.67 17.21
N GLY A 29 12.72 15.46 17.56
CA GLY A 29 12.60 16.84 17.09
C GLY A 29 13.58 17.77 17.80
N SER A 30 14.55 18.32 17.06
CA SER A 30 15.29 19.51 17.44
C SER A 30 14.59 20.77 16.90
N ALA A 31 14.78 21.93 17.54
CA ALA A 31 14.18 23.19 17.10
C ALA A 31 14.63 23.64 15.69
N ASN A 32 15.75 23.12 15.17
CA ASN A 32 16.24 23.39 13.82
C ASN A 32 15.46 22.65 12.74
N ASP A 33 14.83 21.50 13.05
CA ASP A 33 14.06 20.72 12.09
C ASP A 33 12.72 21.41 11.73
N VAL A 34 12.19 22.24 12.64
CA VAL A 34 10.92 22.95 12.44
C VAL A 34 11.08 24.12 11.47
N PHE A 35 12.17 24.89 11.55
CA PHE A 35 12.45 26.03 10.66
C PHE A 35 12.75 25.60 9.22
N ASN A 36 13.43 24.47 9.02
CA ASN A 36 13.67 23.90 7.69
C ASN A 36 12.39 23.27 7.07
N ALA A 37 11.46 22.76 7.89
CA ALA A 37 10.25 22.13 7.38
C ALA A 37 9.23 23.12 6.77
N GLU A 38 9.27 24.41 7.13
CA GLU A 38 8.40 25.43 6.55
C GLU A 38 8.90 25.96 5.20
N SER A 39 10.20 26.22 5.07
CA SER A 39 10.80 26.67 3.81
C SER A 39 10.72 25.61 2.70
N VAL A 40 10.87 24.33 3.05
CA VAL A 40 10.77 23.21 2.09
C VAL A 40 9.38 23.13 1.46
N LYS A 41 8.30 23.45 2.20
CA LYS A 41 6.90 23.32 1.75
C LYS A 41 6.52 24.27 0.62
N GLU A 42 7.25 25.36 0.44
CA GLU A 42 6.95 26.40 -0.56
C GLU A 42 7.57 26.10 -1.93
N THR A 43 8.40 25.05 -2.04
CA THR A 43 9.13 24.75 -3.27
C THR A 43 8.25 24.03 -4.30
N LYS A 44 8.55 24.24 -5.60
CA LYS A 44 7.94 23.45 -6.70
C LYS A 44 8.27 21.95 -6.54
N ARG A 45 9.47 21.65 -6.05
CA ARG A 45 9.97 20.29 -5.79
C ARG A 45 9.11 19.59 -4.72
N PHE A 46 8.79 20.28 -3.62
CA PHE A 46 7.84 19.78 -2.62
C PHE A 46 6.43 19.60 -3.16
N THR A 47 5.95 20.48 -4.02
CA THR A 47 4.64 20.32 -4.65
C THR A 47 4.58 19.03 -5.50
N LEU A 48 5.65 18.71 -6.22
CA LEU A 48 5.78 17.46 -6.98
C LEU A 48 5.87 16.24 -6.05
N ALA A 49 6.73 16.28 -5.04
CA ALA A 49 6.89 15.21 -4.06
C ALA A 49 5.57 14.90 -3.32
N LYS A 50 4.86 15.95 -2.88
CA LYS A 50 3.57 15.84 -2.23
C LYS A 50 2.53 15.20 -3.13
N PHE A 51 2.45 15.63 -4.39
CA PHE A 51 1.55 15.02 -5.38
C PHE A 51 1.83 13.53 -5.55
N ALA A 52 3.10 13.15 -5.75
CA ALA A 52 3.47 11.76 -5.95
C ALA A 52 3.16 10.91 -4.71
N TYR A 53 3.52 11.42 -3.52
CA TYR A 53 3.26 10.75 -2.26
C TYR A 53 1.76 10.53 -1.98
N GLU A 54 0.93 11.57 -2.12
CA GLU A 54 -0.51 11.47 -1.85
C GLU A 54 -1.21 10.54 -2.84
N ASN A 55 -0.86 10.59 -4.13
CA ASN A 55 -1.46 9.71 -5.13
C ASN A 55 -0.93 8.28 -5.06
N LEU A 56 0.32 8.07 -4.67
CA LEU A 56 0.85 6.73 -4.35
C LEU A 56 0.09 6.12 -3.18
N ARG A 57 -0.17 6.89 -2.10
CA ARG A 57 -0.96 6.37 -0.97
C ARG A 57 -2.36 5.93 -1.41
N ARG A 58 -3.01 6.70 -2.28
CA ARG A 58 -4.32 6.38 -2.84
C ARG A 58 -4.29 5.12 -3.69
N SER A 59 -3.24 4.93 -4.50
CA SER A 59 -3.14 3.76 -5.37
C SER A 59 -2.87 2.45 -4.61
N LEU A 60 -2.29 2.54 -3.42
CA LEU A 60 -2.09 1.39 -2.52
C LEU A 60 -3.40 0.93 -1.84
N TRP A 61 -4.32 1.87 -1.60
CA TRP A 61 -5.61 1.61 -0.95
C TRP A 61 -6.76 2.33 -1.68
N PRO A 62 -7.06 1.95 -2.94
CA PRO A 62 -8.16 2.54 -3.68
C PRO A 62 -9.49 2.27 -2.96
N LYS A 63 -10.37 3.27 -2.98
CA LYS A 63 -11.64 3.26 -2.23
C LYS A 63 -12.53 2.07 -2.59
N GLU A 64 -12.39 1.56 -3.81
CA GLU A 64 -13.13 0.43 -4.38
C GLU A 64 -12.81 -0.89 -3.67
N ILE A 65 -11.68 -0.99 -2.95
CA ILE A 65 -11.32 -2.20 -2.19
C ILE A 65 -12.16 -2.34 -0.92
N TYR A 66 -12.56 -1.24 -0.26
CA TYR A 66 -13.21 -1.33 1.04
C TYR A 66 -14.53 -2.10 1.02
N PRO A 67 -15.44 -1.91 0.04
CA PRO A 67 -16.64 -2.74 -0.07
C PRO A 67 -16.31 -4.23 -0.27
N LYS A 68 -15.32 -4.55 -1.11
CA LYS A 68 -14.88 -5.94 -1.36
C LYS A 68 -14.29 -6.60 -0.13
N MET A 69 -13.51 -5.86 0.65
CA MET A 69 -12.98 -6.34 1.90
C MET A 69 -14.09 -6.50 2.96
N ALA A 70 -15.11 -5.63 2.96
CA ALA A 70 -16.27 -5.77 3.85
C ALA A 70 -17.12 -7.01 3.53
N GLU A 71 -17.33 -7.30 2.25
CA GLU A 71 -17.99 -8.53 1.77
C GLU A 71 -17.21 -9.77 2.26
N TYR A 72 -15.89 -9.79 2.05
CA TYR A 72 -15.02 -10.87 2.49
C TYR A 72 -15.02 -11.08 4.01
N ILE A 73 -14.83 -10.02 4.80
CA ILE A 73 -14.80 -10.10 6.26
C ILE A 73 -16.15 -10.56 6.81
N SER A 74 -17.27 -10.08 6.27
CA SER A 74 -18.60 -10.50 6.69
C SER A 74 -18.85 -11.98 6.35
N GLY A 75 -18.45 -12.42 5.16
CA GLY A 75 -18.56 -13.82 4.76
C GLY A 75 -17.69 -14.76 5.60
N LEU A 76 -16.51 -14.30 6.03
CA LEU A 76 -15.70 -15.04 7.01
C LEU A 76 -16.40 -15.18 8.35
N GLN A 77 -16.98 -14.10 8.86
CA GLN A 77 -17.70 -14.11 10.14
C GLN A 77 -18.89 -15.08 10.09
N GLU A 78 -19.74 -14.99 9.07
CA GLU A 78 -20.88 -15.90 8.88
C GLU A 78 -20.46 -17.36 8.72
N TRP A 79 -19.31 -17.62 8.11
CA TRP A 79 -18.76 -18.96 8.03
C TRP A 79 -18.32 -19.47 9.40
N CYS A 80 -17.59 -18.66 10.17
CA CYS A 80 -17.12 -19.06 11.50
C CYS A 80 -18.26 -19.17 12.54
N GLU A 81 -19.39 -18.48 12.34
CA GLU A 81 -20.56 -18.56 13.22
C GLU A 81 -21.42 -19.81 12.96
N ARG A 82 -21.40 -20.35 11.73
CA ARG A 82 -22.21 -21.52 11.33
C ARG A 82 -21.58 -22.85 11.71
N ASP A 83 -20.27 -22.90 11.82
CA ASP A 83 -19.54 -24.13 12.09
C ASP A 83 -19.19 -24.20 13.60
N GLU A 84 -19.85 -25.12 14.31
CA GLU A 84 -19.72 -25.28 15.75
C GLU A 84 -18.29 -25.65 16.19
N SER A 85 -17.44 -26.15 15.26
CA SER A 85 -16.03 -26.44 15.55
C SER A 85 -15.23 -25.19 15.93
N TRP A 86 -15.68 -24.01 15.53
CA TRP A 86 -15.06 -22.75 15.91
C TRP A 86 -15.26 -22.39 17.38
N LEU A 87 -16.39 -22.76 17.99
CA LEU A 87 -16.69 -22.40 19.38
C LEU A 87 -15.72 -23.02 20.38
N ILE A 88 -15.09 -24.14 20.01
CA ILE A 88 -14.10 -24.83 20.83
C ILE A 88 -12.65 -24.48 20.46
N PHE A 89 -12.43 -23.70 19.40
CA PHE A 89 -11.09 -23.31 18.97
C PHE A 89 -10.50 -22.25 19.91
N PRO A 90 -9.33 -22.48 20.53
CA PRO A 90 -8.81 -21.59 21.59
C PRO A 90 -8.60 -20.13 21.17
N LYS A 91 -8.30 -19.87 19.89
CA LYS A 91 -8.10 -18.51 19.37
C LYS A 91 -9.37 -17.91 18.76
N TYR A 92 -10.52 -18.58 18.86
CA TYR A 92 -11.77 -18.06 18.31
C TYR A 92 -12.19 -16.70 18.86
N PRO A 93 -12.06 -16.40 20.17
CA PRO A 93 -12.35 -15.05 20.67
C PRO A 93 -11.47 -13.96 20.03
N GLN A 94 -10.19 -14.26 19.77
CA GLN A 94 -9.26 -13.34 19.11
C GLN A 94 -9.61 -13.14 17.63
N LEU A 95 -10.10 -14.21 16.98
CA LEU A 95 -10.59 -14.15 15.60
C LEU A 95 -11.84 -13.26 15.51
N GLN A 96 -12.82 -13.46 16.40
CA GLN A 96 -14.03 -12.65 16.47
C GLN A 96 -13.69 -11.17 16.70
N GLU A 97 -12.84 -10.87 17.68
CA GLU A 97 -12.40 -9.49 17.94
C GLU A 97 -11.75 -8.86 16.70
N SER A 98 -10.87 -9.60 16.01
CA SER A 98 -10.19 -9.09 14.81
C SER A 98 -11.18 -8.86 13.65
N LEU A 99 -12.18 -9.74 13.48
CA LEU A 99 -13.22 -9.61 12.46
C LEU A 99 -14.12 -8.39 12.74
N ASP A 100 -14.57 -8.22 13.98
CA ASP A 100 -15.41 -7.09 14.40
C ASP A 100 -14.66 -5.75 14.25
N ASN A 101 -13.39 -5.71 14.66
CA ASN A 101 -12.53 -4.54 14.46
C ASN A 101 -12.37 -4.21 12.98
N CYS A 102 -12.15 -5.21 12.11
CA CYS A 102 -12.11 -5.00 10.66
C CYS A 102 -13.41 -4.37 10.15
N ARG A 103 -14.58 -4.87 10.57
CA ARG A 103 -15.88 -4.33 10.13
C ARG A 103 -16.08 -2.88 10.55
N ILE A 104 -15.76 -2.54 11.80
CA ILE A 104 -15.84 -1.15 12.31
C ILE A 104 -14.91 -0.23 11.51
N LEU A 105 -13.66 -0.67 11.27
CA LEU A 105 -12.67 0.09 10.51
C LEU A 105 -13.10 0.30 9.06
N LEU A 106 -13.61 -0.75 8.41
CA LEU A 106 -14.11 -0.70 7.03
C LEU A 106 -15.28 0.26 6.87
N LYS A 107 -16.23 0.27 7.81
CA LYS A 107 -17.32 1.26 7.83
C LYS A 107 -16.78 2.68 7.91
N GLY A 108 -15.77 2.91 8.74
CA GLY A 108 -15.09 4.20 8.84
C GLY A 108 -14.31 4.59 7.58
N LEU A 109 -13.66 3.63 6.93
CA LEU A 109 -12.83 3.84 5.72
C LEU A 109 -13.67 4.04 4.47
N MET A 110 -14.84 3.43 4.37
CA MET A 110 -15.78 3.73 3.28
C MET A 110 -16.23 5.21 3.29
N ALA A 111 -16.34 5.82 4.47
CA ALA A 111 -16.65 7.25 4.60
C ALA A 111 -15.40 8.16 4.51
N SER A 112 -14.22 7.64 4.82
CA SER A 112 -12.96 8.41 4.86
C SER A 112 -11.79 7.54 4.38
N PRO A 113 -11.69 7.30 3.06
CA PRO A 113 -10.78 6.31 2.49
C PRO A 113 -9.30 6.67 2.67
N GLU A 114 -8.99 7.93 2.99
CA GLU A 114 -7.64 8.46 3.18
C GLU A 114 -7.13 8.35 4.61
N ASN A 115 -7.93 7.80 5.53
CA ASN A 115 -7.57 7.76 6.94
C ASN A 115 -6.49 6.70 7.20
N CYS A 116 -5.23 7.08 7.07
CA CYS A 116 -4.09 6.17 7.19
C CYS A 116 -4.03 5.41 8.53
N PRO A 117 -4.24 6.03 9.71
CA PRO A 117 -4.32 5.27 10.96
C PRO A 117 -5.34 4.13 10.92
N LYS A 118 -6.51 4.36 10.31
CA LYS A 118 -7.52 3.29 10.11
C LYS A 118 -7.08 2.25 9.07
N GLN A 119 -6.42 2.65 7.99
CA GLN A 119 -5.87 1.72 7.00
C GLN A 119 -4.83 0.78 7.63
N LEU A 120 -3.92 1.33 8.44
CA LEU A 120 -2.91 0.55 9.16
C LEU A 120 -3.52 -0.38 10.20
N ALA A 121 -4.50 0.11 10.97
CA ALA A 121 -5.23 -0.73 11.92
C ALA A 121 -6.00 -1.86 11.22
N LEU A 122 -6.60 -1.58 10.05
CA LEU A 122 -7.30 -2.58 9.25
C LEU A 122 -6.33 -3.65 8.75
N GLN A 123 -5.18 -3.24 8.23
CA GLN A 123 -4.13 -4.15 7.82
C GLN A 123 -3.67 -5.04 8.98
N SER A 124 -3.41 -4.46 10.15
CA SER A 124 -2.97 -5.21 11.33
C SER A 124 -3.99 -6.23 11.79
N ASN A 125 -5.28 -5.87 11.85
CA ASN A 125 -6.33 -6.81 12.22
C ASN A 125 -6.50 -7.93 11.17
N HIS A 126 -6.39 -7.60 9.88
CA HIS A 126 -6.44 -8.59 8.82
C HIS A 126 -5.23 -9.55 8.85
N ASP A 127 -4.04 -9.05 9.17
CA ASP A 127 -2.85 -9.88 9.34
C ASP A 127 -2.96 -10.78 10.60
N ASN A 128 -3.61 -10.30 11.68
CA ASN A 128 -3.95 -11.14 12.84
C ASN A 128 -4.90 -12.29 12.45
N ILE A 129 -5.95 -12.00 11.68
CA ILE A 129 -6.85 -13.03 11.13
C ILE A 129 -6.04 -14.08 10.37
N ARG A 130 -5.17 -13.63 9.44
CA ARG A 130 -4.30 -14.54 8.68
C ARG A 130 -3.42 -15.41 9.59
N SER A 131 -2.79 -14.81 10.59
CA SER A 131 -1.95 -15.54 11.54
C SER A 131 -2.74 -16.61 12.29
N ILE A 132 -3.97 -16.31 12.72
CA ILE A 132 -4.83 -17.28 13.39
C ILE A 132 -5.12 -18.48 12.47
N PHE A 133 -5.48 -18.23 11.20
CA PHE A 133 -5.74 -19.31 10.23
C PHE A 133 -4.49 -20.11 9.86
N GLN A 134 -3.30 -19.50 9.90
CA GLN A 134 -2.04 -20.22 9.67
C GLN A 134 -1.72 -21.22 10.78
N ASP A 135 -2.15 -20.93 12.01
CA ASP A 135 -1.92 -21.75 13.20
C ASP A 135 -2.93 -22.91 13.37
N ILE A 136 -3.96 -22.99 12.51
CA ILE A 136 -4.96 -24.06 12.57
C ILE A 136 -4.35 -25.37 12.07
N ALA A 137 -4.43 -26.41 12.91
CA ALA A 137 -3.96 -27.75 12.58
C ALA A 137 -4.87 -28.49 11.59
N GLU A 138 -6.16 -28.20 11.60
CA GLU A 138 -7.13 -28.85 10.73
C GLU A 138 -6.99 -28.37 9.27
N GLU A 139 -6.56 -29.28 8.41
CA GLU A 139 -6.25 -28.99 7.01
C GLU A 139 -7.48 -28.54 6.20
N ASN A 140 -8.65 -29.09 6.48
CA ASN A 140 -9.89 -28.72 5.79
C ASN A 140 -10.25 -27.25 6.03
N VAL A 141 -10.22 -26.82 7.30
CA VAL A 141 -10.49 -25.43 7.70
C VAL A 141 -9.49 -24.47 7.06
N LYS A 142 -8.20 -24.83 7.09
CA LYS A 142 -7.13 -24.05 6.47
C LYS A 142 -7.30 -23.93 4.96
N ASN A 143 -7.66 -25.02 4.28
CA ASN A 143 -7.90 -25.03 2.84
C ASN A 143 -9.13 -24.21 2.46
N GLU A 144 -10.21 -24.29 3.25
CA GLU A 144 -11.41 -23.50 3.00
C GLU A 144 -11.14 -22.01 3.17
N TRP A 145 -10.48 -21.60 4.25
CA TRP A 145 -10.05 -20.21 4.43
C TRP A 145 -9.15 -19.74 3.28
N THR A 146 -8.16 -20.56 2.88
CA THR A 146 -7.27 -20.24 1.77
C THR A 146 -8.07 -20.02 0.49
N SER A 147 -9.07 -20.85 0.21
CA SER A 147 -9.95 -20.68 -0.94
C SER A 147 -10.73 -19.36 -0.89
N LYS A 148 -11.30 -19.00 0.27
CA LYS A 148 -12.03 -17.72 0.44
C LYS A 148 -11.10 -16.52 0.31
N TYR A 149 -9.91 -16.58 0.90
CA TYR A 149 -8.90 -15.54 0.80
C TYR A 149 -8.42 -15.36 -0.65
N MET A 150 -8.18 -16.46 -1.37
CA MET A 150 -7.79 -16.41 -2.78
C MET A 150 -8.89 -15.82 -3.67
N ALA A 151 -10.16 -16.17 -3.42
CA ALA A 151 -11.30 -15.55 -4.12
C ALA A 151 -11.31 -14.03 -3.90
N PHE A 152 -11.19 -13.58 -2.65
CA PHE A 152 -11.08 -12.15 -2.33
C PHE A 152 -9.89 -11.47 -3.03
N VAL A 153 -8.70 -12.08 -3.01
CA VAL A 153 -7.50 -11.54 -3.66
C VAL A 153 -7.70 -11.42 -5.18
N LEU A 154 -8.33 -12.41 -5.81
CA LEU A 154 -8.64 -12.39 -7.24
C LEU A 154 -9.65 -11.28 -7.58
N ASP A 155 -10.63 -11.02 -6.71
CA ASP A 155 -11.62 -9.96 -6.90
C ASP A 155 -11.02 -8.55 -6.81
N ILE A 156 -10.07 -8.32 -5.89
CA ILE A 156 -9.45 -7.00 -5.72
C ILE A 156 -8.26 -6.75 -6.67
N ARG A 157 -7.67 -7.80 -7.24
CA ARG A 157 -6.48 -7.67 -8.09
C ARG A 157 -6.68 -6.72 -9.27
N PRO A 158 -7.77 -6.79 -10.06
CA PRO A 158 -7.98 -5.86 -11.16
C PRO A 158 -8.09 -4.39 -10.70
N ILE A 159 -8.66 -4.15 -9.52
CA ILE A 159 -8.79 -2.81 -8.92
C ILE A 159 -7.40 -2.23 -8.62
N LEU A 160 -6.54 -3.03 -7.98
CA LEU A 160 -5.17 -2.63 -7.65
C LEU A 160 -4.33 -2.36 -8.91
N VAL A 161 -4.41 -3.25 -9.90
CA VAL A 161 -3.70 -3.09 -11.19
C VAL A 161 -4.12 -1.80 -11.88
N LYS A 162 -5.43 -1.57 -12.00
CA LYS A 162 -5.96 -0.36 -12.61
C LYS A 162 -5.51 0.90 -11.86
N SER A 163 -5.61 0.89 -10.53
CA SER A 163 -5.24 2.05 -9.71
C SER A 163 -3.74 2.38 -9.79
N ALA A 164 -2.88 1.36 -9.85
CA ALA A 164 -1.45 1.55 -10.08
C ALA A 164 -1.16 2.15 -11.47
N GLN A 165 -1.83 1.66 -12.52
CA GLN A 165 -1.70 2.21 -13.88
C GLN A 165 -2.12 3.68 -13.94
N GLU A 166 -3.28 4.03 -13.38
CA GLU A 166 -3.76 5.41 -13.31
C GLU A 166 -2.77 6.31 -12.56
N PHE A 167 -2.15 5.80 -11.48
CA PHE A 167 -1.10 6.53 -10.77
C PHE A 167 0.15 6.75 -11.62
N TYR A 168 0.60 5.74 -12.38
CA TYR A 168 1.78 5.87 -13.25
C TYR A 168 1.56 6.92 -14.34
N GLU A 169 0.39 6.92 -14.98
CA GLU A 169 0.03 7.92 -15.98
C GLU A 169 0.01 9.33 -15.39
N GLN A 170 -0.66 9.50 -14.25
CA GLN A 170 -0.72 10.78 -13.54
C GLN A 170 0.66 11.28 -13.08
N LEU A 171 1.52 10.38 -12.62
CA LEU A 171 2.89 10.73 -12.21
C LEU A 171 3.71 11.20 -13.40
N ALA A 172 3.67 10.48 -14.53
CA ALA A 172 4.37 10.86 -15.75
C ALA A 172 3.92 12.25 -16.25
N ASP A 173 2.61 12.49 -16.31
CA ASP A 173 2.06 13.78 -16.73
C ASP A 173 2.48 14.91 -15.79
N LYS A 174 2.45 14.66 -14.47
CA LYS A 174 2.85 15.66 -13.48
C LYS A 174 4.34 16.00 -13.58
N VAL A 175 5.20 15.00 -13.75
CA VAL A 175 6.65 15.19 -13.90
C VAL A 175 6.95 15.94 -15.20
N LYS A 176 6.31 15.57 -16.32
CA LYS A 176 6.44 16.29 -17.58
C LYS A 176 6.04 17.76 -17.46
N SER A 177 4.93 18.03 -16.76
CA SER A 177 4.48 19.40 -16.47
C SER A 177 5.46 20.16 -15.58
N TYR A 178 6.05 19.49 -14.59
CA TYR A 178 7.08 20.09 -13.74
C TYR A 178 8.31 20.50 -14.56
N ILE A 179 8.85 19.57 -15.38
CA ILE A 179 10.02 19.80 -16.24
C ILE A 179 9.77 20.97 -17.21
N ALA A 180 8.60 21.01 -17.85
CA ALA A 180 8.25 22.06 -18.81
C ALA A 180 8.16 23.47 -18.18
N ASN A 181 8.01 23.56 -16.85
CA ASN A 181 7.89 24.81 -16.10
C ASN A 181 9.16 25.16 -15.30
N LEU A 182 10.25 24.44 -15.53
CA LEU A 182 11.56 24.78 -14.98
C LEU A 182 12.12 25.99 -15.70
N LYS A 183 12.63 26.94 -14.93
CA LYS A 183 13.47 28.03 -15.45
C LYS A 183 14.88 27.51 -15.71
N GLU A 184 15.65 28.25 -16.51
CA GLU A 184 17.04 27.90 -16.86
C GLU A 184 17.93 27.73 -15.61
N GLU A 185 17.74 28.61 -14.62
CA GLU A 185 18.39 28.55 -13.30
C GLU A 185 18.00 27.33 -12.44
N GLU A 186 16.82 26.76 -12.67
CA GLU A 186 16.29 25.57 -11.97
C GLU A 186 16.62 24.25 -12.71
N ALA A 187 17.13 24.33 -13.95
CA ALA A 187 17.35 23.16 -14.81
C ALA A 187 18.40 22.19 -14.25
N ALA A 188 19.41 22.72 -13.55
CA ALA A 188 20.43 21.90 -12.88
C ALA A 188 19.82 21.10 -11.72
N GLU A 189 18.88 21.68 -10.98
CA GLU A 189 18.19 21.01 -9.86
C GLU A 189 17.17 19.97 -10.33
N GLY A 190 16.68 20.08 -11.58
CA GLY A 190 15.74 19.14 -12.20
C GLY A 190 16.39 18.03 -13.03
N ALA A 191 17.71 17.98 -13.13
CA ALA A 191 18.43 17.03 -13.99
C ALA A 191 18.20 15.57 -13.58
N ASP A 192 18.08 15.30 -12.28
CA ASP A 192 17.77 13.98 -11.73
C ASP A 192 16.34 13.53 -12.09
N ILE A 193 15.37 14.44 -11.98
CA ILE A 193 13.96 14.22 -12.33
C ILE A 193 13.82 14.01 -13.84
N LEU A 194 14.57 14.75 -14.67
CA LEU A 194 14.59 14.56 -16.12
C LEU A 194 15.11 13.16 -16.48
N ALA A 195 16.27 12.76 -15.94
CA ALA A 195 16.85 11.44 -16.16
C ALA A 195 15.93 10.31 -15.67
N TRP A 196 15.21 10.52 -14.57
CA TRP A 196 14.19 9.60 -14.10
C TRP A 196 13.01 9.50 -15.08
N ASN A 197 12.51 10.64 -15.57
CA ASN A 197 11.35 10.69 -16.48
C ASN A 197 11.61 9.98 -17.80
N GLU A 198 12.81 10.12 -18.37
CA GLU A 198 13.22 9.39 -19.57
C GLU A 198 13.14 7.87 -19.36
N LYS A 199 13.66 7.36 -18.23
CA LYS A 199 13.54 5.95 -17.86
C LYS A 199 12.08 5.54 -17.69
N PHE A 200 11.32 6.28 -16.90
CA PHE A 200 9.93 5.95 -16.53
C PHE A 200 8.96 5.94 -17.72
N THR A 201 9.13 6.86 -18.66
CA THR A 201 8.28 6.94 -19.86
C THR A 201 8.66 5.92 -20.92
N SER A 202 9.93 5.51 -21.00
CA SER A 202 10.39 4.46 -21.92
C SER A 202 9.97 3.04 -21.49
N ASP A 203 9.67 2.85 -20.20
CA ASP A 203 9.36 1.54 -19.64
C ASP A 203 7.89 1.16 -19.83
N ILE A 204 7.66 -0.10 -20.20
CA ILE A 204 6.32 -0.70 -20.38
C ILE A 204 6.00 -1.76 -19.32
N ASP A 205 7.00 -2.19 -18.54
CA ASP A 205 6.83 -3.20 -17.50
C ASP A 205 6.36 -2.55 -16.19
N ASN A 206 5.17 -2.93 -15.73
CA ASN A 206 4.60 -2.42 -14.49
C ASN A 206 5.46 -2.75 -13.26
N VAL A 207 6.13 -3.91 -13.24
CA VAL A 207 7.01 -4.29 -12.13
C VAL A 207 8.22 -3.35 -12.08
N ARG A 208 8.78 -3.02 -13.24
CA ARG A 208 9.89 -2.05 -13.31
C ARG A 208 9.42 -0.64 -12.97
N LYS A 209 8.20 -0.24 -13.37
CA LYS A 209 7.60 1.02 -12.94
C LYS A 209 7.42 1.13 -11.44
N GLU A 210 7.05 0.05 -10.74
CA GLU A 210 7.01 0.05 -9.27
C GLU A 210 8.39 0.40 -8.69
N VAL A 211 9.47 -0.21 -9.18
CA VAL A 211 10.83 0.10 -8.72
C VAL A 211 11.19 1.56 -9.05
N LEU A 212 10.83 2.05 -10.23
CA LEU A 212 11.08 3.44 -10.60
C LEU A 212 10.30 4.43 -9.72
N VAL A 213 9.11 4.09 -9.22
CA VAL A 213 8.39 4.92 -8.23
C VAL A 213 9.17 5.01 -6.91
N ILE A 214 9.84 3.94 -6.50
CA ILE A 214 10.71 3.96 -5.32
C ILE A 214 11.93 4.86 -5.58
N GLU A 215 12.56 4.71 -6.74
CA GLU A 215 13.67 5.58 -7.17
C GLU A 215 13.23 7.05 -7.19
N PHE A 216 12.03 7.34 -7.71
CA PHE A 216 11.46 8.69 -7.72
C PHE A 216 11.31 9.27 -6.32
N MET A 217 10.69 8.53 -5.40
CA MET A 217 10.56 8.95 -4.01
C MET A 217 11.92 9.10 -3.32
N GLY A 218 12.96 8.40 -3.79
CA GLY A 218 14.35 8.58 -3.34
C GLY A 218 14.95 9.95 -3.68
N LEU A 219 14.42 10.65 -4.69
CA LEU A 219 14.90 11.98 -5.10
C LEU A 219 14.49 13.11 -4.13
N PHE A 220 13.60 12.84 -3.17
CA PHE A 220 12.99 13.86 -2.31
C PHE A 220 13.21 13.55 -0.80
N PRO A 221 14.44 13.38 -0.32
CA PRO A 221 14.70 12.97 1.06
C PRO A 221 14.19 13.99 2.09
N ASP A 222 14.37 15.28 1.82
CA ASP A 222 13.98 16.36 2.73
C ASP A 222 12.46 16.52 2.78
N GLU A 223 11.80 16.53 1.61
CA GLU A 223 10.35 16.63 1.52
C GLU A 223 9.66 15.41 2.15
N ARG A 224 10.24 14.20 1.98
CA ARG A 224 9.69 12.98 2.57
C ARG A 224 9.66 13.00 4.08
N SER A 225 10.67 13.58 4.73
CA SER A 225 10.67 13.74 6.19
C SER A 225 9.43 14.52 6.68
N VAL A 226 8.99 15.50 5.89
CA VAL A 226 7.80 16.32 6.17
C VAL A 226 6.51 15.59 5.80
N LEU A 227 6.48 14.87 4.67
CA LEU A 227 5.30 14.17 4.15
C LEU A 227 4.95 12.89 4.91
N GLU A 228 5.95 12.17 5.41
CA GLU A 228 5.78 10.86 6.07
C GLU A 228 5.42 10.95 7.57
N ASN A 229 5.27 12.16 8.10
CA ASN A 229 4.97 12.40 9.52
C ASN A 229 3.63 11.83 10.00
N LYS A 230 2.68 11.57 9.09
CA LYS A 230 1.34 11.03 9.41
C LYS A 230 1.16 9.60 8.92
N CYS A 231 1.88 9.22 7.89
CA CYS A 231 1.73 7.92 7.23
C CYS A 231 3.02 7.64 6.48
N LYS A 232 3.69 6.53 6.72
CA LYS A 232 4.92 6.22 5.98
C LYS A 232 4.60 5.37 4.77
N VAL A 233 5.25 5.63 3.63
CA VAL A 233 5.33 4.64 2.56
C VAL A 233 6.55 3.76 2.85
N GLN A 234 6.32 2.47 3.06
CA GLN A 234 7.35 1.47 3.30
C GLN A 234 7.63 0.69 2.03
N TYR A 235 8.91 0.40 1.81
CA TYR A 235 9.39 -0.48 0.76
C TYR A 235 9.89 -1.75 1.44
N LYS A 236 9.18 -2.86 1.27
CA LYS A 236 9.54 -4.14 1.88
C LYS A 236 10.13 -5.04 0.81
N ASN A 237 11.35 -5.52 1.02
CA ASN A 237 11.85 -6.69 0.28
C ASN A 237 11.05 -7.89 0.76
N VAL A 238 10.23 -8.47 -0.10
CA VAL A 238 9.59 -9.76 0.15
C VAL A 238 10.58 -10.84 -0.25
N LEU A 239 11.44 -11.21 0.71
CA LEU A 239 12.25 -12.43 0.66
C LEU A 239 11.42 -13.61 1.17
#